data_AF-A0A8X8BJE4-F1
#
_entry.id   AF-A0A8X8BJE4-F1
#
_cell.length_a   1.000
_cell.length_b   1.000
_cell.length_c   1.000
_cell.angle_alpha   90.00
_cell.angle_beta   90.00
_cell.angle_gamma   90.00
#
_symmetry.space_group_name_H-M   'P 1'
#
loop_
_entity.id
_entity.type
_entity.pdbx_description
1 polymer ?
#
loop_
_entity_poly.entity_id
_entity_poly.type
_entity_poly.pdbx_seq_one_letter_code
_entity_poly.pdbx_strand_id
1 'polypeptide(L)'
;MLKYMGKPLLEQLWDSPTFLWLGPKLGLDTQQGMELICLLGIILSFGAMVFETLRDSLVFFFLWTLYLSVYQCIPTPVAWFAHQLPDWFQKLSVVGTYIIEIAVPFLFFIPLRRLQLFSFYLQVPFTYIEYDANSRLWPAVRKMYEAVDRYQLVNSYGLFRSMTGIGGRPEVVLEGSYDKETWTEIDFMYKPGNVSITTPIVIPHQPRLDWQMWFAALGPHTRSPWFSSLVQRLLQGKKDVIELIQADGFKYPFSKSPPTFIRAKLYKYWYTLVNKDGSLPQNWWRRQYVEEFFPTVFLGDPNLESMLSHYGLKDRVSTKRISDAFLPTILRTLRENVQTLTGPQFVWSLFCSGAAICLLKGFFSSTRSNKHKPVFETKKSKGKDTGSGMAKNEQVKKKADRSQESLEAKQPESSEGGFADSDKSTKKRK
;
A
#
# COMPACT_ATOMS: atom_id res chain seq x y z
N MET A 1 17.96 -9.16 -13.49
CA MET A 1 19.21 -9.17 -12.70
C MET A 1 20.12 -8.07 -13.22
N LEU A 2 20.75 -7.31 -12.33
CA LEU A 2 21.78 -6.33 -12.68
C LEU A 2 23.01 -7.08 -13.22
N LYS A 3 23.51 -6.70 -14.40
CA LYS A 3 24.71 -7.29 -15.00
C LYS A 3 25.90 -6.41 -14.68
N TYR A 4 26.85 -6.89 -13.87
CA TYR A 4 28.10 -6.17 -13.63
C TYR A 4 29.00 -6.27 -14.87
N MET A 5 28.93 -5.27 -15.75
CA MET A 5 29.67 -5.23 -17.02
C MET A 5 31.01 -4.48 -16.93
N GLY A 6 31.61 -4.41 -15.74
CA GLY A 6 32.89 -3.71 -15.52
C GLY A 6 32.82 -2.16 -15.57
N LYS A 7 31.70 -1.58 -16.03
CA LYS A 7 31.42 -0.13 -16.05
C LYS A 7 31.76 0.57 -14.71
N PRO A 8 32.26 1.81 -14.71
CA PRO A 8 32.40 2.62 -13.50
C PRO A 8 31.04 2.86 -12.81
N LEU A 9 31.04 3.00 -11.49
CA LEU A 9 29.81 3.07 -10.69
C LEU A 9 28.90 4.26 -11.04
N LEU A 10 29.47 5.39 -11.50
CA LEU A 10 28.68 6.53 -11.96
C LEU A 10 27.82 6.19 -13.19
N GLU A 11 28.39 5.42 -14.13
CA GLU A 11 27.68 4.94 -15.32
C GLU A 11 26.67 3.85 -14.97
N GLN A 12 26.98 2.96 -14.03
CA GLN A 12 26.04 1.95 -13.52
C GLN A 12 24.79 2.60 -12.88
N LEU A 13 24.98 3.69 -12.12
CA LEU A 13 23.87 4.47 -11.54
C LEU A 13 23.07 5.25 -12.59
N TRP A 14 23.70 5.63 -13.70
CA TRP A 14 23.03 6.28 -14.83
C TRP A 14 22.20 5.29 -15.66
N ASP A 15 22.73 4.08 -15.90
CA ASP A 15 22.00 2.96 -16.52
C ASP A 15 20.79 2.53 -15.68
N SER A 16 20.95 2.49 -14.35
CA SER A 16 19.84 2.23 -13.41
C SER A 16 20.14 2.75 -12.00
N PRO A 17 19.36 3.72 -11.46
CA PRO A 17 19.62 4.31 -10.15
C PRO A 17 19.18 3.37 -9.02
N THR A 18 20.09 2.50 -8.57
CA THR A 18 19.88 1.58 -7.44
C THR A 18 21.12 1.44 -6.58
N PHE A 19 20.93 1.44 -5.26
CA PHE A 19 21.99 1.13 -4.30
C PHE A 19 22.49 -0.31 -4.37
N LEU A 20 21.81 -1.23 -5.09
CA LEU A 20 22.27 -2.61 -5.27
C LEU A 20 23.65 -2.72 -5.96
N TRP A 21 24.06 -1.71 -6.74
CA TRP A 21 25.42 -1.62 -7.31
C TRP A 21 26.52 -1.47 -6.25
N LEU A 22 26.19 -1.04 -5.02
CA LEU A 22 27.13 -0.98 -3.90
C LEU A 22 27.33 -2.35 -3.23
N GLY A 23 26.38 -3.29 -3.40
CA GLY A 23 26.42 -4.62 -2.78
C GLY A 23 27.75 -5.36 -2.99
N PRO A 24 28.21 -5.54 -4.24
CA PRO A 24 29.50 -6.18 -4.54
C PRO A 24 30.72 -5.48 -3.92
N LYS A 25 30.68 -4.16 -3.71
CA LYS A 25 31.75 -3.41 -3.03
C LYS A 25 31.77 -3.65 -1.51
N LEU A 26 30.61 -3.98 -0.93
CA LEU A 26 30.42 -4.32 0.48
C LEU A 26 30.57 -5.83 0.76
N GLY A 27 30.96 -6.64 -0.24
CA GLY A 27 31.04 -8.09 -0.14
C GLY A 27 29.67 -8.81 -0.11
N LEU A 28 28.58 -8.08 -0.42
CA LEU A 28 27.21 -8.59 -0.39
C LEU A 28 26.83 -9.20 -1.75
N ASP A 29 26.13 -10.33 -1.72
CA ASP A 29 25.37 -10.79 -2.90
C ASP A 29 24.11 -9.93 -3.12
N THR A 30 23.41 -10.14 -4.25
CA THR A 30 22.22 -9.34 -4.57
C THR A 30 21.06 -9.55 -3.58
N GLN A 31 20.95 -10.72 -2.95
CA GLN A 31 19.94 -10.98 -1.93
C GLN A 31 20.27 -10.19 -0.65
N GLN A 32 21.50 -10.29 -0.16
CA GLN A 32 21.99 -9.54 1.00
C GLN A 32 21.93 -8.02 0.78
N GLY A 33 22.18 -7.56 -0.45
CA GLY A 33 22.00 -6.15 -0.83
C GLY A 33 20.53 -5.69 -0.73
N MET A 34 19.58 -6.49 -1.22
CA MET A 34 18.15 -6.19 -1.07
C MET A 34 17.72 -6.25 0.40
N GLU A 35 18.18 -7.24 1.17
CA GLU A 35 17.88 -7.37 2.59
C GLU A 35 18.39 -6.17 3.41
N LEU A 36 19.62 -5.71 3.15
CA LEU A 36 20.18 -4.51 3.79
C LEU A 36 19.34 -3.25 3.47
N ILE A 37 18.97 -3.04 2.20
CA ILE A 37 18.16 -1.90 1.78
C ILE A 37 16.77 -1.93 2.45
N CYS A 38 16.14 -3.11 2.51
CA CYS A 38 14.87 -3.31 3.20
C CYS A 38 14.97 -3.08 4.72
N LEU A 39 16.02 -3.58 5.38
CA LEU A 39 16.23 -3.39 6.82
C LEU A 39 16.48 -1.92 7.17
N LEU A 40 17.27 -1.19 6.38
CA LEU A 40 17.45 0.25 6.52
C LEU A 40 16.11 1.00 6.35
N GLY A 41 15.30 0.61 5.37
CA GLY A 41 13.95 1.15 5.18
C GLY A 41 13.02 0.90 6.38
N ILE A 42 13.04 -0.31 6.94
CA ILE A 42 12.27 -0.66 8.14
C ILE A 42 12.71 0.18 9.35
N ILE A 43 14.03 0.32 9.57
CA ILE A 43 14.58 1.11 10.68
C ILE A 43 14.19 2.58 10.56
N LEU A 44 14.35 3.19 9.38
CA LEU A 44 13.96 4.57 9.13
C LEU A 44 12.45 4.79 9.28
N SER A 45 11.62 3.88 8.74
CA SER A 45 10.16 3.98 8.83
C SER A 45 9.66 3.80 10.28
N PHE A 46 10.27 2.91 11.06
CA PHE A 46 9.96 2.74 12.48
C PHE A 46 10.43 3.97 13.29
N GLY A 47 11.60 4.52 12.95
CA GLY A 47 12.12 5.77 13.50
C GLY A 47 11.15 6.94 13.29
N ALA A 48 10.71 7.18 12.05
CA ALA A 48 9.75 8.24 11.70
C ALA A 48 8.36 8.04 12.35
N MET A 49 7.93 6.79 12.55
CA MET A 49 6.71 6.48 13.31
C MET A 49 6.85 6.93 14.78
N VAL A 50 7.93 6.53 15.45
CA VAL A 50 8.13 6.74 16.90
C VAL A 50 8.62 8.15 17.25
N PHE A 51 9.44 8.79 16.41
CA PHE A 51 10.10 10.06 16.68
C PHE A 51 9.70 11.14 15.67
N GLU A 52 9.12 12.23 16.17
CA GLU A 52 8.66 13.36 15.35
C GLU A 52 9.82 14.10 14.68
N THR A 53 11.00 14.07 15.31
CA THR A 53 12.27 14.59 14.77
C THR A 53 12.81 13.82 13.57
N LEU A 54 12.23 12.67 13.22
CA LEU A 54 12.58 11.87 12.04
C LEU A 54 11.48 11.94 10.95
N ARG A 55 10.53 12.87 11.07
CA ARG A 55 9.45 13.12 10.09
C ARG A 55 9.81 14.28 9.16
N ASP A 56 11.05 14.29 8.68
CA ASP A 56 11.60 15.32 7.80
C ASP A 56 11.73 14.86 6.34
N SER A 57 12.07 15.80 5.45
CA SER A 57 12.20 15.56 4.00
C SER A 57 13.43 14.73 3.62
N LEU A 58 14.47 14.67 4.46
CA LEU A 58 15.65 13.84 4.22
C LEU A 58 15.34 12.38 4.52
N VAL A 59 14.69 12.08 5.64
CA VAL A 59 14.23 10.72 5.97
C VAL A 59 13.23 10.22 4.92
N PHE A 60 12.30 11.07 4.46
CA PHE A 60 11.42 10.74 3.34
C PHE A 60 12.19 10.44 2.04
N PHE A 61 13.16 11.29 1.67
CA PHE A 61 14.00 11.09 0.49
C PHE A 61 14.83 9.79 0.56
N PHE A 62 15.38 9.44 1.73
CA PHE A 62 16.07 8.17 1.92
C PHE A 62 15.13 6.97 1.80
N LEU A 63 13.96 7.01 2.44
CA LEU A 63 12.93 5.96 2.30
C LEU A 63 12.51 5.75 0.84
N TRP A 64 12.27 6.84 0.11
CA TRP A 64 11.93 6.83 -1.32
C TRP A 64 13.05 6.22 -2.18
N THR A 65 14.31 6.62 -1.94
CA THR A 65 15.47 6.12 -2.71
C THR A 65 15.78 4.65 -2.40
N LEU A 66 15.61 4.21 -1.14
CA LEU A 66 15.72 2.80 -0.74
C LEU A 66 14.61 1.95 -1.40
N TYR A 67 13.38 2.46 -1.45
CA TYR A 67 12.26 1.79 -2.12
C TYR A 67 12.52 1.61 -3.62
N LEU A 68 12.86 2.68 -4.34
CA LEU A 68 13.14 2.63 -5.79
C LEU A 68 14.40 1.82 -6.14
N SER A 69 15.34 1.67 -5.21
CA SER A 69 16.50 0.78 -5.39
C SER A 69 16.11 -0.70 -5.50
N VAL A 70 14.96 -1.11 -4.96
CA VAL A 70 14.44 -2.49 -5.02
C VAL A 70 13.30 -2.63 -6.02
N TYR A 71 12.40 -1.62 -6.12
CA TYR A 71 11.21 -1.65 -6.96
C TYR A 71 11.30 -0.63 -8.10
N GLN A 72 11.51 -1.14 -9.32
CA GLN A 72 11.43 -0.34 -10.55
C GLN A 72 10.00 -0.34 -11.09
N CYS A 73 9.44 0.86 -11.31
CA CYS A 73 8.12 1.01 -11.93
C CYS A 73 8.16 0.58 -13.41
N ILE A 74 7.20 -0.23 -13.84
CA ILE A 74 7.06 -0.66 -15.24
C ILE A 74 6.53 0.53 -16.07
N PRO A 75 7.12 0.86 -17.23
CA PRO A 75 6.60 1.92 -18.10
C PRO A 75 5.20 1.57 -18.62
N THR A 76 4.31 2.56 -18.67
CA THR A 76 2.95 2.38 -19.22
C THR A 76 2.97 2.30 -20.75
N PRO A 77 1.94 1.75 -21.41
CA PRO A 77 1.86 1.75 -22.88
C PRO A 77 1.92 3.17 -23.49
N VAL A 78 1.45 4.18 -22.76
CA VAL A 78 1.52 5.59 -23.16
C VAL A 78 2.94 6.15 -23.06
N ALA A 79 3.81 5.58 -22.22
CA ALA A 79 5.19 6.05 -22.06
C ALA A 79 6.01 6.00 -23.35
N TRP A 80 5.73 5.06 -24.26
CA TRP A 80 6.37 5.05 -25.59
C TRP A 80 5.96 6.26 -26.42
N PHE A 81 4.65 6.56 -26.50
CA PHE A 81 4.15 7.74 -27.22
C PHE A 81 4.63 9.05 -26.57
N ALA A 82 4.65 9.12 -25.23
CA ALA A 82 5.17 10.27 -24.50
C ALA A 82 6.68 10.49 -24.73
N HIS A 83 7.45 9.42 -24.93
CA HIS A 83 8.86 9.48 -25.30
C HIS A 83 9.11 9.91 -26.76
N GLN A 84 8.12 9.75 -27.66
CA GLN A 84 8.15 10.33 -29.01
C GLN A 84 7.76 11.82 -29.05
N LEU A 85 7.29 12.41 -27.93
CA LEU A 85 6.97 13.85 -27.88
C LEU A 85 8.27 14.69 -27.84
N PRO A 86 8.27 15.91 -28.41
CA PRO A 86 9.48 16.73 -28.49
C PRO A 86 10.14 17.00 -27.13
N ASP A 87 11.47 17.12 -27.14
CA ASP A 87 12.33 17.43 -25.98
C ASP A 87 11.78 18.54 -25.06
N TRP A 88 11.26 19.62 -25.65
CA TRP A 88 10.70 20.75 -24.89
C TRP A 88 9.42 20.37 -24.13
N PHE A 89 8.61 19.47 -24.69
CA PHE A 89 7.38 18.98 -24.07
C PHE A 89 7.70 18.00 -22.93
N GLN A 90 8.71 17.14 -23.11
CA GLN A 90 9.19 16.26 -22.04
C GLN A 90 9.74 17.08 -20.86
N LYS A 91 10.56 18.09 -21.14
CA LYS A 91 11.11 19.02 -20.12
C LYS A 91 9.99 19.81 -19.43
N LEU A 92 9.01 20.33 -20.18
CA LEU A 92 7.84 21.02 -19.63
C LEU A 92 6.98 20.09 -18.75
N SER A 93 6.80 18.84 -19.15
CA SER A 93 6.04 17.84 -18.37
C SER A 93 6.73 17.51 -17.04
N VAL A 94 8.06 17.35 -17.04
CA VAL A 94 8.85 17.14 -15.81
C VAL A 94 8.77 18.36 -14.89
N VAL A 95 8.87 19.58 -15.43
CA VAL A 95 8.66 20.83 -14.66
C VAL A 95 7.24 20.90 -14.10
N GLY A 96 6.22 20.51 -14.87
CA GLY A 96 4.82 20.43 -14.43
C GLY A 96 4.64 19.46 -13.26
N THR A 97 5.21 18.25 -13.35
CA THR A 97 5.19 17.27 -12.25
C THR A 97 5.89 17.80 -11.01
N TYR A 98 7.07 18.42 -11.13
CA TYR A 98 7.72 19.03 -9.96
C TYR A 98 6.92 20.20 -9.37
N ILE A 99 6.21 20.99 -10.17
CA ILE A 99 5.30 22.01 -9.66
C ILE A 99 4.13 21.36 -8.91
N ILE A 100 3.53 20.28 -9.42
CA ILE A 100 2.38 19.60 -8.80
C ILE A 100 2.75 18.82 -7.53
N GLU A 101 3.94 18.20 -7.49
CA GLU A 101 4.41 17.40 -6.35
C GLU A 101 5.17 18.21 -5.29
N ILE A 102 5.81 19.33 -5.66
CA ILE A 102 6.63 20.14 -4.73
C ILE A 102 5.99 21.49 -4.43
N ALA A 103 5.53 22.25 -5.42
CA ALA A 103 5.02 23.62 -5.19
C ALA A 103 3.54 23.66 -4.79
N VAL A 104 2.69 22.85 -5.42
CA VAL A 104 1.23 22.82 -5.20
C VAL A 104 0.83 22.33 -3.79
N PRO A 105 1.56 21.42 -3.09
CA PRO A 105 1.26 21.10 -1.69
C PRO A 105 1.43 22.30 -0.75
N PHE A 106 2.35 23.24 -1.03
CA PHE A 106 2.48 24.45 -0.22
C PHE A 106 1.24 25.36 -0.29
N LEU A 107 0.45 25.28 -1.35
CA LEU A 107 -0.84 25.97 -1.46
C LEU A 107 -1.88 25.49 -0.44
N PHE A 108 -1.68 24.32 0.18
CA PHE A 108 -2.55 23.81 1.25
C PHE A 108 -2.36 24.57 2.58
N PHE A 109 -1.14 25.06 2.85
CA PHE A 109 -0.80 25.82 4.06
C PHE A 109 -1.18 27.30 3.98
N ILE A 110 -1.50 27.81 2.79
CA ILE A 110 -2.04 29.17 2.62
C ILE A 110 -3.51 29.16 3.09
N PRO A 111 -3.94 30.07 3.99
CA PRO A 111 -5.30 30.09 4.57
C PRO A 111 -6.38 30.62 3.61
N LEU A 112 -6.30 30.24 2.33
CA LEU A 112 -7.23 30.62 1.26
C LEU A 112 -7.88 29.35 0.69
N ARG A 113 -9.12 29.07 1.11
CA ARG A 113 -9.86 27.83 0.80
C ARG A 113 -9.93 27.48 -0.70
N ARG A 114 -9.85 28.47 -1.59
CA ARG A 114 -9.79 28.26 -3.06
C ARG A 114 -8.46 27.60 -3.50
N LEU A 115 -7.33 27.96 -2.90
CA LEU A 115 -6.01 27.38 -3.20
C LEU A 115 -5.88 25.97 -2.62
N GLN A 116 -6.45 25.75 -1.43
CA GLN A 116 -6.54 24.43 -0.81
C GLN A 116 -7.38 23.47 -1.67
N LEU A 117 -8.54 23.92 -2.19
CA LEU A 117 -9.36 23.16 -3.12
C LEU A 117 -8.65 22.92 -4.47
N PHE A 118 -7.91 23.89 -4.99
CA PHE A 118 -7.13 23.74 -6.22
C PHE A 118 -6.02 22.68 -6.07
N SER A 119 -5.29 22.71 -4.95
CA SER A 119 -4.30 21.69 -4.58
C SER A 119 -4.94 20.29 -4.48
N PHE A 120 -6.07 20.18 -3.79
CA PHE A 120 -6.87 18.97 -3.68
C PHE A 120 -7.33 18.42 -5.05
N TYR A 121 -7.97 19.24 -5.90
CA TYR A 121 -8.46 18.79 -7.21
C TYR A 121 -7.35 18.42 -8.21
N LEU A 122 -6.12 18.89 -8.04
CA LEU A 122 -4.95 18.43 -8.80
C LEU A 122 -4.46 17.03 -8.37
N GLN A 123 -4.71 16.63 -7.11
CA GLN A 123 -4.22 15.39 -6.51
C GLN A 123 -5.26 14.27 -6.46
N VAL A 124 -6.56 14.62 -6.44
CA VAL A 124 -7.70 13.70 -6.20
C VAL A 124 -8.21 12.84 -7.38
N PRO A 125 -7.88 13.06 -8.68
CA PRO A 125 -8.39 12.21 -9.78
C PRO A 125 -8.03 10.70 -9.76
N PHE A 126 -7.32 10.22 -8.74
CA PHE A 126 -6.80 8.85 -8.63
C PHE A 126 -7.63 7.90 -7.74
N THR A 127 -8.78 8.33 -7.20
CA THR A 127 -9.58 7.52 -6.25
C THR A 127 -11.05 7.40 -6.70
N TYR A 128 -11.61 6.19 -6.75
CA TYR A 128 -12.99 5.94 -7.20
C TYR A 128 -13.85 5.20 -6.15
N ILE A 129 -15.17 5.28 -6.32
CA ILE A 129 -16.21 4.90 -5.34
C ILE A 129 -16.88 3.55 -5.71
N GLU A 130 -17.51 2.93 -4.70
CA GLU A 130 -18.02 1.56 -4.70
C GLU A 130 -19.06 1.20 -5.79
N TYR A 131 -19.05 -0.07 -6.21
CA TYR A 131 -19.86 -0.61 -7.30
C TYR A 131 -21.37 -0.39 -7.14
N ASP A 132 -21.89 -0.49 -5.91
CA ASP A 132 -23.33 -0.39 -5.63
C ASP A 132 -23.86 1.06 -5.62
N ALA A 133 -22.98 2.06 -5.80
CA ALA A 133 -23.39 3.41 -6.17
C ALA A 133 -23.64 3.53 -7.69
N ASN A 134 -22.91 2.76 -8.51
CA ASN A 134 -23.00 2.81 -9.98
C ASN A 134 -24.30 2.16 -10.51
N SER A 135 -24.77 1.08 -9.83
CA SER A 135 -26.08 0.46 -10.07
C SER A 135 -27.24 1.46 -9.93
N ARG A 136 -27.08 2.49 -9.09
CA ARG A 136 -28.08 3.55 -8.80
C ARG A 136 -27.98 4.78 -9.69
N LEU A 137 -26.96 4.89 -10.56
CA LEU A 137 -26.82 6.03 -11.48
C LEU A 137 -27.91 6.04 -12.57
N TRP A 138 -28.29 7.25 -12.99
CA TRP A 138 -29.33 7.49 -13.99
C TRP A 138 -28.93 6.86 -15.36
N PRO A 139 -29.80 6.08 -16.04
CA PRO A 139 -29.40 5.31 -17.23
C PRO A 139 -28.82 6.13 -18.39
N ALA A 140 -29.17 7.41 -18.52
CA ALA A 140 -28.57 8.31 -19.50
C ALA A 140 -27.06 8.50 -19.27
N VAL A 141 -26.64 8.67 -18.00
CA VAL A 141 -25.24 8.82 -17.62
C VAL A 141 -24.45 7.55 -17.92
N ARG A 142 -25.04 6.37 -17.68
CA ARG A 142 -24.40 5.09 -18.04
C ARG A 142 -24.23 4.93 -19.56
N LYS A 143 -25.25 5.25 -20.37
CA LYS A 143 -25.12 5.26 -21.83
C LYS A 143 -24.08 6.25 -22.34
N MET A 144 -23.96 7.43 -21.73
CA MET A 144 -22.91 8.39 -22.07
C MET A 144 -21.51 7.89 -21.66
N TYR A 145 -21.39 7.20 -20.53
CA TYR A 145 -20.14 6.53 -20.16
C TYR A 145 -19.79 5.40 -21.15
N GLU A 146 -20.71 4.50 -21.47
CA GLU A 146 -20.50 3.40 -22.44
C GLU A 146 -20.09 3.89 -23.83
N ALA A 147 -20.65 5.02 -24.28
CA ALA A 147 -20.29 5.66 -25.55
C ALA A 147 -18.86 6.25 -25.55
N VAL A 148 -18.32 6.60 -24.37
CA VAL A 148 -17.01 7.25 -24.19
C VAL A 148 -15.93 6.29 -23.66
N ASP A 149 -16.30 5.20 -22.98
CA ASP A 149 -15.40 4.19 -22.42
C ASP A 149 -14.55 3.52 -23.52
N ARG A 150 -15.06 3.39 -24.75
CA ARG A 150 -14.27 2.94 -25.92
C ARG A 150 -13.03 3.80 -26.22
N TYR A 151 -13.02 5.05 -25.78
CA TYR A 151 -11.88 5.97 -25.91
C TYR A 151 -10.99 6.00 -24.65
N GLN A 152 -11.35 5.25 -23.60
CA GLN A 152 -10.61 5.12 -22.33
C GLN A 152 -10.26 6.48 -21.66
N LEU A 153 -11.07 7.51 -21.89
CA LEU A 153 -10.87 8.87 -21.37
C LEU A 153 -11.10 8.99 -19.85
N VAL A 154 -11.89 8.08 -19.27
CA VAL A 154 -12.10 7.97 -17.82
C VAL A 154 -12.00 6.50 -17.40
N ASN A 155 -10.80 6.09 -17.02
CA ASN A 155 -10.51 4.73 -16.55
C ASN A 155 -10.92 4.57 -15.09
N SER A 156 -11.47 3.41 -14.71
CA SER A 156 -11.60 3.07 -13.29
C SER A 156 -10.22 2.66 -12.75
N TYR A 157 -9.56 3.57 -12.04
CA TYR A 157 -8.26 3.32 -11.43
C TYR A 157 -8.41 2.41 -10.19
N GLY A 158 -7.75 1.26 -10.26
CA GLY A 158 -7.70 0.27 -9.19
C GLY A 158 -6.99 -0.99 -9.70
N LEU A 159 -6.10 -1.56 -8.89
CA LEU A 159 -5.21 -2.64 -9.34
C LEU A 159 -5.97 -3.92 -9.78
N PHE A 160 -7.23 -4.07 -9.36
CA PHE A 160 -8.13 -5.17 -9.71
C PHE A 160 -9.56 -4.69 -10.00
N ARG A 161 -9.75 -3.95 -11.11
CA ARG A 161 -11.06 -3.43 -11.58
C ARG A 161 -12.15 -4.53 -11.68
N SER A 162 -11.76 -5.80 -11.88
CA SER A 162 -12.64 -6.97 -11.81
C SER A 162 -11.93 -8.08 -11.05
N MET A 163 -12.42 -8.44 -9.86
CA MET A 163 -11.92 -9.60 -9.11
C MET A 163 -12.23 -10.90 -9.86
N THR A 164 -11.23 -11.79 -10.00
CA THR A 164 -11.43 -13.12 -10.56
C THR A 164 -12.04 -14.04 -9.51
N GLY A 165 -13.19 -14.65 -9.83
CA GLY A 165 -13.97 -15.42 -8.86
C GLY A 165 -15.47 -15.55 -9.17
N ILE A 166 -15.98 -14.85 -10.19
CA ILE A 166 -17.34 -15.08 -10.70
C ILE A 166 -17.42 -16.53 -11.21
N GLY A 167 -18.18 -17.37 -10.50
CA GLY A 167 -18.23 -18.82 -10.77
C GLY A 167 -17.10 -19.64 -10.11
N GLY A 168 -16.39 -19.11 -9.11
CA GLY A 168 -15.37 -19.80 -8.30
C GLY A 168 -13.97 -19.23 -8.48
N ARG A 169 -13.19 -19.19 -7.40
CA ARG A 169 -11.79 -18.72 -7.40
C ARG A 169 -10.88 -19.84 -7.93
N PRO A 170 -10.13 -19.64 -9.03
CA PRO A 170 -9.16 -20.62 -9.49
C PRO A 170 -7.94 -20.65 -8.57
N GLU A 171 -7.44 -21.84 -8.26
CA GLU A 171 -6.28 -22.08 -7.42
C GLU A 171 -5.45 -23.24 -7.96
N VAL A 172 -4.14 -23.03 -8.06
CA VAL A 172 -3.19 -24.11 -8.35
C VAL A 172 -2.84 -24.82 -7.04
N VAL A 173 -2.91 -26.14 -7.05
CA VAL A 173 -2.48 -27.03 -5.96
C VAL A 173 -1.27 -27.81 -6.45
N LEU A 174 -0.19 -27.76 -5.67
CA LEU A 174 1.00 -28.58 -5.88
C LEU A 174 0.82 -29.93 -5.18
N GLU A 175 1.18 -31.01 -5.85
CA GLU A 175 1.21 -32.36 -5.28
C GLU A 175 2.62 -32.94 -5.46
N GLY A 176 3.19 -33.46 -4.37
CA GLY A 176 4.45 -34.19 -4.37
C GLY A 176 4.24 -35.70 -4.22
N SER A 177 5.19 -36.49 -4.68
CA SER A 177 5.18 -37.96 -4.59
C SER A 177 6.60 -38.53 -4.57
N TYR A 178 6.77 -39.72 -4.00
CA TYR A 178 8.00 -40.51 -4.06
C TYR A 178 7.93 -41.66 -5.09
N ASP A 179 6.73 -42.11 -5.46
CA ASP A 179 6.44 -43.35 -6.19
C ASP A 179 5.65 -43.15 -7.51
N LYS A 180 5.06 -41.96 -7.70
CA LYS A 180 4.03 -41.57 -8.71
C LYS A 180 2.62 -42.14 -8.47
N GLU A 181 2.40 -42.92 -7.42
CA GLU A 181 1.10 -43.52 -7.09
C GLU A 181 0.44 -42.79 -5.92
N THR A 182 1.17 -42.59 -4.82
CA THR A 182 0.73 -41.80 -3.66
C THR A 182 1.11 -40.34 -3.85
N TRP A 183 0.14 -39.43 -3.69
CA TRP A 183 0.31 -37.99 -3.92
C TRP A 183 -0.17 -37.20 -2.72
N THR A 184 0.72 -36.36 -2.18
CA THR A 184 0.43 -35.51 -1.02
C THR A 184 0.44 -34.05 -1.44
N GLU A 185 -0.64 -33.34 -1.12
CA GLU A 185 -0.76 -31.91 -1.40
C GLU A 185 0.20 -31.07 -0.56
N ILE A 186 0.78 -30.04 -1.17
CA ILE A 186 1.66 -29.09 -0.52
C ILE A 186 0.85 -27.84 -0.17
N ASP A 187 0.40 -27.77 1.09
CA ASP A 187 -0.38 -26.63 1.62
C ASP A 187 0.49 -25.37 1.82
N PHE A 188 0.01 -24.26 1.26
CA PHE A 188 0.59 -22.92 1.37
C PHE A 188 0.06 -22.19 2.61
N MET A 189 0.83 -21.24 3.15
CA MET A 189 0.46 -20.51 4.38
C MET A 189 -0.78 -19.60 4.26
N TYR A 190 -1.05 -18.97 3.10
CA TYR A 190 -1.97 -17.81 3.05
C TYR A 190 -3.04 -17.85 1.95
N LYS A 191 -2.87 -18.65 0.88
CA LYS A 191 -3.93 -18.94 -0.12
C LYS A 191 -4.82 -20.14 0.30
N PRO A 192 -6.01 -20.33 -0.32
CA PRO A 192 -6.78 -21.57 -0.15
C PRO A 192 -6.01 -22.83 -0.61
N GLY A 193 -6.25 -23.93 0.11
CA GLY A 193 -5.64 -25.24 -0.11
C GLY A 193 -6.50 -26.32 0.56
N ASN A 194 -6.11 -26.78 1.73
CA ASN A 194 -6.92 -27.64 2.60
C ASN A 194 -8.38 -27.13 2.76
N VAL A 195 -9.36 -28.00 2.48
CA VAL A 195 -10.79 -27.64 2.53
C VAL A 195 -11.33 -27.43 3.94
N SER A 196 -10.69 -28.01 4.95
CA SER A 196 -11.11 -27.96 6.36
C SER A 196 -10.50 -26.77 7.13
N ILE A 197 -9.69 -25.92 6.48
CA ILE A 197 -8.97 -24.81 7.12
C ILE A 197 -9.43 -23.46 6.54
N THR A 198 -9.67 -22.48 7.42
CA THR A 198 -10.00 -21.10 7.01
C THR A 198 -8.73 -20.26 6.79
N THR A 199 -8.78 -19.30 5.87
CA THR A 199 -7.63 -18.43 5.55
C THR A 199 -7.33 -17.44 6.68
N PRO A 200 -6.05 -17.25 7.08
CA PRO A 200 -5.67 -16.35 8.16
C PRO A 200 -5.80 -14.87 7.78
N ILE A 201 -5.94 -13.99 8.78
CA ILE A 201 -5.84 -12.54 8.60
C ILE A 201 -4.38 -12.16 8.44
N VAL A 202 -3.95 -11.85 7.21
CA VAL A 202 -2.56 -11.51 6.89
C VAL A 202 -2.24 -10.02 6.91
N ILE A 203 -3.24 -9.15 6.77
CA ILE A 203 -3.08 -7.69 6.72
C ILE A 203 -2.32 -7.21 7.97
N PRO A 204 -1.28 -6.34 7.86
CA PRO A 204 -0.82 -5.66 6.65
C PRO A 204 0.31 -6.37 5.87
N HIS A 205 0.69 -7.60 6.22
CA HIS A 205 1.65 -8.39 5.44
C HIS A 205 1.07 -8.77 4.06
N GLN A 206 1.90 -8.71 3.02
CA GLN A 206 1.53 -9.03 1.64
C GLN A 206 2.27 -10.29 1.16
N PRO A 207 1.66 -11.49 1.25
CA PRO A 207 2.33 -12.75 0.93
C PRO A 207 2.58 -12.89 -0.58
N ARG A 208 3.82 -12.59 -1.01
CA ARG A 208 4.17 -12.45 -2.42
C ARG A 208 4.04 -13.74 -3.23
N LEU A 209 4.35 -14.90 -2.65
CA LEU A 209 4.28 -16.18 -3.36
C LEU A 209 2.84 -16.63 -3.58
N ASP A 210 2.01 -16.65 -2.54
CA ASP A 210 0.57 -16.93 -2.60
C ASP A 210 -0.17 -16.01 -3.59
N TRP A 211 0.25 -14.74 -3.64
CA TRP A 211 -0.25 -13.75 -4.58
C TRP A 211 0.15 -14.03 -6.03
N GLN A 212 1.39 -14.46 -6.28
CA GLN A 212 1.83 -14.92 -7.61
C GLN A 212 1.15 -16.24 -8.01
N MET A 213 0.90 -17.15 -7.07
CA MET A 213 0.14 -18.39 -7.29
C MET A 213 -1.31 -18.11 -7.75
N TRP A 214 -1.98 -17.10 -7.16
CA TRP A 214 -3.29 -16.65 -7.62
C TRP A 214 -3.24 -16.15 -9.08
N PHE A 215 -2.24 -15.34 -9.46
CA PHE A 215 -2.05 -14.92 -10.86
C PHE A 215 -1.75 -16.09 -11.80
N ALA A 216 -0.94 -17.06 -11.36
CA ALA A 216 -0.63 -18.25 -12.16
C ALA A 216 -1.89 -19.05 -12.49
N ALA A 217 -2.85 -19.14 -11.56
CA ALA A 217 -4.13 -19.82 -11.76
C ALA A 217 -5.07 -19.14 -12.80
N LEU A 218 -4.70 -17.99 -13.38
CA LEU A 218 -5.49 -17.25 -14.37
C LEU A 218 -5.11 -17.54 -15.84
N GLY A 219 -4.22 -18.50 -16.10
CA GLY A 219 -3.82 -18.91 -17.45
C GLY A 219 -2.90 -20.13 -17.43
N PRO A 220 -2.37 -20.55 -18.59
CA PRO A 220 -1.46 -21.70 -18.65
C PRO A 220 -0.12 -21.38 -17.96
N HIS A 221 0.54 -22.41 -17.43
CA HIS A 221 1.83 -22.31 -16.74
C HIS A 221 2.92 -21.58 -17.54
N THR A 222 2.86 -21.62 -18.88
CA THR A 222 3.78 -20.90 -19.79
C THR A 222 3.74 -19.38 -19.65
N ARG A 223 2.65 -18.81 -19.09
CA ARG A 223 2.57 -17.39 -18.73
C ARG A 223 3.28 -17.06 -17.39
N SER A 224 3.66 -18.08 -16.62
CA SER A 224 4.35 -17.95 -15.33
C SER A 224 5.68 -18.73 -15.30
N PRO A 225 6.71 -18.31 -16.06
CA PRO A 225 8.01 -19.02 -16.13
C PRO A 225 8.66 -19.32 -14.78
N TRP A 226 8.47 -18.44 -13.80
CA TRP A 226 8.96 -18.60 -12.43
C TRP A 226 8.43 -19.87 -11.75
N PHE A 227 7.27 -20.40 -12.17
CA PHE A 227 6.68 -21.61 -11.63
C PHE A 227 7.53 -22.86 -11.93
N SER A 228 8.10 -22.99 -13.14
CA SER A 228 9.04 -24.08 -13.46
C SER A 228 10.28 -24.03 -12.56
N SER A 229 10.75 -22.82 -12.20
CA SER A 229 11.84 -22.67 -11.23
C SER A 229 11.42 -23.02 -9.81
N LEU A 230 10.19 -22.69 -9.37
CA LEU A 230 9.64 -23.12 -8.09
C LEU A 230 9.63 -24.66 -7.99
N VAL A 231 9.09 -25.34 -9.00
CA VAL A 231 9.03 -26.81 -9.05
C VAL A 231 10.44 -27.42 -9.00
N GLN A 232 11.41 -26.90 -9.79
CA GLN A 232 12.80 -27.38 -9.73
C GLN A 232 13.42 -27.18 -8.33
N ARG A 233 13.16 -26.06 -7.66
CA ARG A 233 13.69 -25.76 -6.31
C ARG A 233 13.12 -26.67 -5.22
N LEU A 234 11.86 -27.10 -5.36
CA LEU A 234 11.22 -28.05 -4.45
C LEU A 234 11.75 -29.47 -4.67
N LEU A 235 11.93 -29.91 -5.92
CA LEU A 235 12.63 -31.17 -6.27
C LEU A 235 14.08 -31.17 -5.78
N GLN A 236 14.77 -30.02 -5.80
CA GLN A 236 16.10 -29.83 -5.21
C GLN A 236 16.11 -29.76 -3.67
N GLY A 237 14.95 -29.78 -2.98
CA GLY A 237 14.86 -29.67 -1.53
C GLY A 237 15.39 -28.36 -0.94
N LYS A 238 15.32 -27.24 -1.67
CA LYS A 238 15.91 -25.96 -1.21
C LYS A 238 15.10 -25.37 -0.04
N LYS A 239 15.69 -25.41 1.16
CA LYS A 239 15.13 -24.86 2.42
C LYS A 239 14.55 -23.45 2.25
N ASP A 240 15.31 -22.53 1.66
CA ASP A 240 14.91 -21.14 1.36
C ASP A 240 13.57 -21.02 0.58
N VAL A 241 13.22 -22.04 -0.21
CA VAL A 241 11.98 -22.08 -1.02
C VAL A 241 10.86 -22.86 -0.34
N ILE A 242 11.20 -23.87 0.46
CA ILE A 242 10.25 -24.58 1.32
C ILE A 242 9.66 -23.61 2.36
N GLU A 243 10.50 -22.81 3.01
CA GLU A 243 10.08 -21.80 4.00
C GLU A 243 9.16 -20.72 3.42
N LEU A 244 9.29 -20.39 2.14
CA LEU A 244 8.40 -19.44 1.44
C LEU A 244 6.99 -20.01 1.22
N ILE A 245 6.83 -21.34 1.13
CA ILE A 245 5.52 -22.01 1.05
C ILE A 245 4.97 -22.28 2.45
N GLN A 246 5.81 -22.81 3.33
CA GLN A 246 5.45 -23.25 4.67
C GLN A 246 6.64 -23.09 5.63
N ALA A 247 6.58 -22.07 6.49
CA ALA A 247 7.60 -21.83 7.52
C ALA A 247 7.58 -22.91 8.63
N ASP A 248 6.44 -23.58 8.85
CA ASP A 248 6.30 -24.66 9.81
C ASP A 248 6.74 -26.01 9.19
N GLY A 249 7.97 -26.42 9.50
CA GLY A 249 8.55 -27.68 9.02
C GLY A 249 7.81 -28.96 9.42
N PHE A 250 6.89 -28.92 10.41
CA PHE A 250 6.02 -30.05 10.74
C PHE A 250 4.78 -30.13 9.82
N LYS A 251 4.35 -29.00 9.23
CA LYS A 251 3.24 -28.95 8.27
C LYS A 251 3.67 -29.26 6.84
N TYR A 252 4.95 -29.06 6.50
CA TYR A 252 5.47 -29.38 5.17
C TYR A 252 5.70 -30.91 5.03
N PRO A 253 4.96 -31.64 4.16
CA PRO A 253 4.99 -33.11 4.15
C PRO A 253 6.34 -33.74 3.76
N PHE A 254 7.17 -32.98 3.03
CA PHE A 254 8.44 -33.42 2.47
C PHE A 254 9.64 -32.85 3.24
N SER A 255 9.49 -32.60 4.54
CA SER A 255 10.54 -31.99 5.39
C SER A 255 11.69 -32.93 5.73
N LYS A 256 11.48 -34.26 5.70
CA LYS A 256 12.54 -35.27 5.90
C LYS A 256 13.37 -35.54 4.64
N SER A 257 12.75 -35.44 3.47
CA SER A 257 13.31 -35.78 2.16
C SER A 257 12.51 -35.08 1.07
N PRO A 258 13.15 -34.47 0.05
CA PRO A 258 12.43 -33.83 -1.04
C PRO A 258 11.61 -34.86 -1.85
N PRO A 259 10.48 -34.45 -2.46
CA PRO A 259 9.69 -35.33 -3.31
C PRO A 259 10.49 -35.71 -4.56
N THR A 260 10.38 -36.96 -5.00
CA THR A 260 10.99 -37.44 -6.26
C THR A 260 10.25 -36.90 -7.48
N PHE A 261 8.94 -36.71 -7.35
CA PHE A 261 8.04 -36.24 -8.40
C PHE A 261 7.17 -35.09 -7.89
N ILE A 262 6.93 -34.09 -8.74
CA ILE A 262 5.97 -33.01 -8.48
C ILE A 262 5.07 -32.85 -9.71
N ARG A 263 3.78 -32.60 -9.48
CA ARG A 263 2.81 -32.13 -10.48
C ARG A 263 1.98 -30.98 -9.92
N ALA A 264 1.20 -30.31 -10.76
CA ALA A 264 0.26 -29.30 -10.31
C ALA A 264 -1.11 -29.45 -10.99
N LYS A 265 -2.19 -29.25 -10.22
CA LYS A 265 -3.57 -29.29 -10.71
C LYS A 265 -4.25 -27.95 -10.51
N LEU A 266 -5.12 -27.58 -11.45
CA LEU A 266 -6.01 -26.44 -11.32
C LEU A 266 -7.34 -26.89 -10.70
N TYR A 267 -7.73 -26.23 -9.62
CA TYR A 267 -9.03 -26.40 -8.98
C TYR A 267 -9.78 -25.07 -8.96
N LYS A 268 -11.12 -25.10 -8.95
CA LYS A 268 -11.96 -23.96 -8.54
C LYS A 268 -12.41 -24.16 -7.11
N TYR A 269 -12.31 -23.11 -6.30
CA TYR A 269 -12.74 -23.05 -4.91
C TYR A 269 -13.94 -22.11 -4.76
N TRP A 270 -14.85 -22.50 -3.88
CA TRP A 270 -15.92 -21.67 -3.35
C TRP A 270 -15.98 -21.86 -1.83
N TYR A 271 -16.50 -20.85 -1.11
CA TYR A 271 -16.94 -21.07 0.26
C TYR A 271 -18.04 -22.14 0.31
N THR A 272 -18.01 -22.96 1.36
CA THR A 272 -19.15 -23.80 1.73
C THR A 272 -20.24 -22.92 2.33
N LEU A 273 -21.50 -23.19 2.00
CA LEU A 273 -22.64 -22.49 2.60
C LEU A 273 -22.88 -23.02 4.02
N VAL A 274 -23.44 -22.18 4.88
CA VAL A 274 -23.95 -22.62 6.20
C VAL A 274 -25.07 -23.65 5.98
N ASN A 275 -25.16 -24.65 6.86
CA ASN A 275 -26.22 -25.67 6.78
C ASN A 275 -27.61 -25.01 6.94
N LYS A 276 -28.66 -25.66 6.42
CA LYS A 276 -30.04 -25.15 6.53
C LYS A 276 -30.48 -24.92 7.99
N ASP A 277 -29.91 -25.69 8.91
CA ASP A 277 -30.20 -25.67 10.34
C ASP A 277 -29.35 -24.63 11.11
N GLY A 278 -28.62 -23.75 10.40
CA GLY A 278 -27.78 -22.70 10.97
C GLY A 278 -26.42 -23.16 11.50
N SER A 279 -26.13 -24.46 11.50
CA SER A 279 -24.85 -25.00 11.94
C SER A 279 -23.71 -24.71 10.95
N LEU A 280 -22.51 -24.43 11.49
CA LEU A 280 -21.31 -24.21 10.71
C LEU A 280 -20.91 -25.47 9.91
N PRO A 281 -20.42 -25.34 8.67
CA PRO A 281 -19.99 -26.48 7.88
C PRO A 281 -18.66 -27.04 8.38
N GLN A 282 -18.49 -28.37 8.30
CA GLN A 282 -17.25 -29.06 8.68
C GLN A 282 -16.04 -28.66 7.80
N ASN A 283 -16.30 -28.28 6.55
CA ASN A 283 -15.30 -27.76 5.62
C ASN A 283 -15.63 -26.32 5.24
N TRP A 284 -14.67 -25.40 5.36
CA TRP A 284 -14.83 -24.00 4.97
C TRP A 284 -14.92 -23.80 3.45
N TRP A 285 -14.34 -24.74 2.70
CA TRP A 285 -14.30 -24.70 1.23
C TRP A 285 -14.92 -25.94 0.61
N ARG A 286 -15.55 -25.74 -0.55
CA ARG A 286 -15.79 -26.78 -1.55
C ARG A 286 -14.90 -26.50 -2.76
N ARG A 287 -14.29 -27.54 -3.33
CA ARG A 287 -13.44 -27.42 -4.52
C ARG A 287 -13.83 -28.42 -5.60
N GLN A 288 -13.59 -28.06 -6.86
CA GLN A 288 -13.81 -28.89 -8.04
C GLN A 288 -12.53 -28.89 -8.88
N TYR A 289 -12.07 -30.07 -9.29
CA TYR A 289 -10.97 -30.21 -10.24
C TYR A 289 -11.36 -29.65 -11.61
N VAL A 290 -10.43 -28.96 -12.27
CA VAL A 290 -10.62 -28.38 -13.61
C VAL A 290 -9.75 -29.11 -14.63
N GLU A 291 -8.43 -29.05 -14.45
CA GLU A 291 -7.44 -29.56 -15.41
C GLU A 291 -6.07 -29.76 -14.74
N GLU A 292 -5.14 -30.43 -15.42
CA GLU A 292 -3.74 -30.48 -15.02
C GLU A 292 -3.08 -29.14 -15.38
N PHE A 293 -2.53 -28.45 -14.38
CA PHE A 293 -1.89 -27.14 -14.56
C PHE A 293 -0.44 -27.29 -15.02
N PHE A 294 0.27 -28.27 -14.46
CA PHE A 294 1.67 -28.55 -14.76
C PHE A 294 1.92 -30.07 -14.68
N PRO A 295 2.61 -30.66 -15.68
CA PRO A 295 2.78 -32.10 -15.78
C PRO A 295 3.61 -32.67 -14.63
N THR A 296 3.51 -33.99 -14.45
CA THR A 296 4.38 -34.74 -13.54
C THR A 296 5.83 -34.70 -14.03
N VAL A 297 6.71 -34.06 -13.26
CA VAL A 297 8.15 -33.93 -13.55
C VAL A 297 9.00 -34.42 -12.39
N PHE A 298 10.27 -34.69 -12.67
CA PHE A 298 11.30 -35.11 -11.71
C PHE A 298 12.60 -34.31 -11.86
N LEU A 299 13.53 -34.46 -10.92
CA LEU A 299 14.82 -33.79 -10.97
C LEU A 299 15.66 -34.35 -12.15
N GLY A 300 15.92 -33.51 -13.15
CA GLY A 300 16.59 -33.91 -14.40
C GLY A 300 15.67 -34.28 -15.55
N ASP A 301 14.34 -34.08 -15.42
CA ASP A 301 13.38 -34.26 -16.50
C ASP A 301 13.71 -33.36 -17.71
N PRO A 302 13.87 -33.92 -18.94
CA PRO A 302 14.18 -33.14 -20.14
C PRO A 302 13.18 -32.01 -20.44
N ASN A 303 11.89 -32.19 -20.10
CA ASN A 303 10.86 -31.18 -20.32
C ASN A 303 11.05 -29.99 -19.38
N LEU A 304 11.30 -30.26 -18.09
CA LEU A 304 11.58 -29.24 -17.07
C LEU A 304 12.87 -28.50 -17.41
N GLU A 305 13.93 -29.23 -17.75
CA GLU A 305 15.22 -28.66 -18.16
C GLU A 305 15.12 -27.85 -19.47
N SER A 306 14.22 -28.20 -20.40
CA SER A 306 13.93 -27.42 -21.60
C SER A 306 13.23 -26.10 -21.27
N MET A 307 12.18 -26.12 -20.44
CA MET A 307 11.50 -24.90 -19.97
C MET A 307 12.46 -23.95 -19.26
N LEU A 308 13.31 -24.48 -18.38
CA LEU A 308 14.30 -23.70 -17.63
C LEU A 308 15.40 -23.12 -18.54
N SER A 309 15.83 -23.85 -19.58
CA SER A 309 16.70 -23.31 -20.63
C SER A 309 16.03 -22.16 -21.38
N HIS A 310 14.80 -22.36 -21.85
CA HIS A 310 14.07 -21.40 -22.70
C HIS A 310 13.88 -20.04 -22.02
N TYR A 311 13.51 -20.03 -20.74
CA TYR A 311 13.35 -18.80 -19.97
C TYR A 311 14.65 -18.30 -19.29
N GLY A 312 15.78 -18.97 -19.51
CA GLY A 312 17.08 -18.59 -18.93
C GLY A 312 17.17 -18.74 -17.40
N LEU A 313 16.30 -19.57 -16.81
CA LEU A 313 16.11 -19.74 -15.36
C LEU A 313 17.02 -20.82 -14.74
N LYS A 314 17.82 -21.54 -15.54
CA LYS A 314 18.76 -22.54 -15.03
C LYS A 314 19.74 -21.96 -14.01
N ASP A 315 20.07 -22.79 -13.02
CA ASP A 315 21.18 -22.55 -12.09
C ASP A 315 22.47 -22.31 -12.86
N ARG A 316 22.86 -21.05 -12.97
CA ARG A 316 24.25 -20.68 -13.28
C ARG A 316 25.09 -21.08 -12.07
N VAL A 317 26.30 -21.56 -12.30
CA VAL A 317 27.28 -21.82 -11.23
C VAL A 317 27.76 -20.48 -10.67
N SER A 318 26.91 -19.86 -9.85
CA SER A 318 27.26 -18.75 -8.99
C SER A 318 28.15 -19.33 -7.90
N THR A 319 29.46 -19.14 -8.03
CA THR A 319 30.39 -19.22 -6.90
C THR A 319 29.92 -18.23 -5.85
N LYS A 320 29.06 -18.68 -4.92
CA LYS A 320 28.71 -17.95 -3.71
C LYS A 320 30.03 -17.71 -2.99
N ARG A 321 30.58 -16.51 -3.16
CA ARG A 321 31.76 -16.06 -2.43
C ARG A 321 31.31 -15.94 -0.99
N ILE A 322 31.58 -16.97 -0.19
CA ILE A 322 31.40 -16.93 1.25
C ILE A 322 32.36 -15.85 1.72
N SER A 323 31.82 -14.66 1.95
CA SER A 323 32.57 -13.53 2.46
C SER A 323 32.38 -13.53 3.96
N ASP A 324 33.46 -13.79 4.68
CA ASP A 324 33.54 -13.69 6.14
C ASP A 324 33.57 -12.23 6.62
N ALA A 325 33.20 -11.29 5.75
CA ALA A 325 32.99 -9.91 6.13
C ALA A 325 31.86 -9.77 7.15
N PHE A 326 32.04 -8.79 8.03
CA PHE A 326 31.17 -8.46 9.15
C PHE A 326 29.69 -8.28 8.73
N LEU A 327 29.44 -7.57 7.63
CA LEU A 327 28.10 -7.22 7.18
C LEU A 327 27.30 -8.40 6.58
N PRO A 328 27.83 -9.22 5.65
CA PRO A 328 27.23 -10.51 5.27
C PRO A 328 26.88 -11.42 6.46
N THR A 329 27.72 -11.40 7.51
CA THR A 329 27.55 -12.26 8.70
C THR A 329 26.42 -11.75 9.59
N ILE A 330 26.37 -10.44 9.89
CA ILE A 330 25.27 -9.83 10.64
C ILE A 330 23.92 -10.04 9.93
N LEU A 331 23.86 -9.84 8.62
CA LEU A 331 22.62 -10.04 7.85
C LEU A 331 22.14 -11.49 7.92
N ARG A 332 23.06 -12.46 7.89
CA ARG A 332 22.76 -13.89 8.06
C ARG A 332 22.18 -14.18 9.45
N THR A 333 22.85 -13.74 10.51
CA THR A 333 22.39 -13.96 11.89
C THR A 333 21.07 -13.24 12.20
N LEU A 334 20.84 -12.04 11.64
CA LEU A 334 19.53 -11.37 11.73
C LEU A 334 18.45 -12.17 11.02
N ARG A 335 18.72 -12.69 9.82
CA ARG A 335 17.77 -13.54 9.07
C ARG A 335 17.44 -14.82 9.82
N GLU A 336 18.44 -15.52 10.35
CA GLU A 336 18.29 -16.77 11.10
C GLU A 336 17.42 -16.59 12.36
N ASN A 337 17.57 -15.47 13.07
CA ASN A 337 16.69 -15.13 14.20
C ASN A 337 15.26 -14.80 13.74
N VAL A 338 15.09 -14.00 12.68
CA VAL A 338 13.78 -13.54 12.19
C VAL A 338 12.99 -14.65 11.48
N GLN A 339 13.66 -15.66 10.89
CA GLN A 339 13.02 -16.83 10.26
C GLN A 339 12.15 -17.66 11.22
N THR A 340 12.28 -17.46 12.54
CA THR A 340 11.39 -18.06 13.55
C THR A 340 9.98 -17.44 13.59
N LEU A 341 9.77 -16.28 12.97
CA LEU A 341 8.50 -15.54 12.96
C LEU A 341 7.85 -15.60 11.58
N THR A 342 6.53 -15.82 11.54
CA THR A 342 5.78 -15.67 10.28
C THR A 342 5.72 -14.20 9.85
N GLY A 343 5.58 -13.96 8.54
CA GLY A 343 5.50 -12.62 7.96
C GLY A 343 4.47 -11.69 8.65
N PRO A 344 3.21 -12.13 8.91
CA PRO A 344 2.25 -11.35 9.66
C PRO A 344 2.68 -11.06 11.10
N GLN A 345 3.24 -12.04 11.83
CA GLN A 345 3.70 -11.84 13.21
C GLN A 345 4.82 -10.80 13.30
N PHE A 346 5.78 -10.82 12.37
CA PHE A 346 6.87 -9.84 12.31
C PHE A 346 6.38 -8.41 12.05
N VAL A 347 5.43 -8.23 11.12
CA VAL A 347 4.90 -6.89 10.82
C VAL A 347 3.99 -6.38 11.94
N TRP A 348 3.18 -7.25 12.54
CA TRP A 348 2.35 -6.87 13.70
C TRP A 348 3.18 -6.57 14.95
N SER A 349 4.27 -7.30 15.23
CA SER A 349 5.12 -7.01 16.40
C SER A 349 5.83 -5.66 16.26
N LEU A 350 6.25 -5.28 15.05
CA LEU A 350 6.75 -3.93 14.75
C LEU A 350 5.66 -2.86 14.95
N PHE A 351 4.46 -3.05 14.38
CA PHE A 351 3.38 -2.06 14.50
C PHE A 351 2.91 -1.88 15.94
N CYS A 352 2.69 -2.97 16.68
CA CYS A 352 2.29 -2.94 18.09
C CYS A 352 3.39 -2.34 18.98
N SER A 353 4.68 -2.64 18.73
CA SER A 353 5.80 -2.00 19.43
C SER A 353 5.81 -0.49 19.22
N GLY A 354 5.65 -0.03 17.97
CA GLY A 354 5.57 1.39 17.65
C GLY A 354 4.39 2.08 18.33
N ALA A 355 3.20 1.50 18.24
CA ALA A 355 1.99 2.00 18.89
C ALA A 355 2.14 2.07 20.42
N ALA A 356 2.71 1.04 21.06
CA ALA A 356 2.96 1.04 22.50
C ALA A 356 3.92 2.15 22.94
N ILE A 357 5.02 2.39 22.21
CA ILE A 357 5.95 3.48 22.52
C ILE A 357 5.26 4.84 22.34
N CYS A 358 4.45 5.03 21.30
CA CYS A 358 3.68 6.25 21.07
C CYS A 358 2.65 6.50 22.20
N LEU A 359 1.92 5.47 22.64
CA LEU A 359 0.99 5.56 23.77
C LEU A 359 1.70 5.94 25.06
N LEU A 360 2.81 5.25 25.41
CA LEU A 360 3.62 5.58 26.59
C LEU A 360 4.10 7.03 26.56
N LYS A 361 4.60 7.52 25.41
CA LYS A 361 4.99 8.93 25.24
C LYS A 361 3.82 9.90 25.47
N GLY A 362 2.59 9.54 25.09
CA GLY A 362 1.37 10.29 25.40
C GLY A 362 1.04 10.34 26.89
N PHE A 363 1.11 9.22 27.61
CA PHE A 363 0.90 9.19 29.06
C PHE A 363 1.96 10.00 29.82
N PHE A 364 3.23 9.93 29.42
CA PHE A 364 4.32 10.68 30.07
C PHE A 364 4.35 12.17 29.70
N SER A 365 3.80 12.59 28.55
CA SER A 365 3.62 14.02 28.24
C SER A 365 2.43 14.62 28.99
N SER A 366 1.30 13.92 29.06
CA SER A 366 0.11 14.35 29.80
C SER A 366 0.38 14.51 31.30
N THR A 367 1.17 13.63 31.91
CA THR A 367 1.54 13.73 33.32
C THR A 367 2.54 14.85 33.62
N ARG A 368 3.36 15.26 32.64
CA ARG A 368 4.19 16.49 32.74
C ARG A 368 3.38 17.77 32.57
N SER A 369 2.39 17.79 31.67
CA SER A 369 1.55 18.98 31.43
C SER A 369 0.81 19.45 32.68
N ASN A 370 0.42 18.53 33.57
CA ASN A 370 -0.25 18.85 34.83
C ASN A 370 0.67 19.44 35.93
N LYS A 371 1.93 19.75 35.61
CA LYS A 371 2.89 20.43 36.52
C LYS A 371 3.56 21.65 35.86
N HIS A 372 2.79 22.62 35.35
CA HIS A 372 3.13 24.06 35.50
C HIS A 372 1.97 25.00 35.05
N LYS A 373 1.34 25.65 36.02
CA LYS A 373 0.77 27.00 35.88
C LYS A 373 1.09 27.80 37.14
N PRO A 374 2.15 28.63 37.16
CA PRO A 374 2.35 29.57 38.25
C PRO A 374 1.30 30.67 38.16
N VAL A 375 0.40 30.74 39.13
CA VAL A 375 -0.52 31.88 39.29
C VAL A 375 0.27 33.02 39.91
N PHE A 376 0.44 34.11 39.17
CA PHE A 376 1.00 35.35 39.71
C PHE A 376 -0.13 36.33 40.02
N GLU A 377 -0.62 36.30 41.27
CA GLU A 377 -1.34 37.44 41.83
C GLU A 377 -0.40 38.65 41.92
N THR A 378 -0.90 39.84 41.61
CA THR A 378 -0.17 41.10 41.83
C THR A 378 -0.91 41.97 42.85
N LYS A 379 -0.37 42.04 44.08
CA LYS A 379 -0.75 43.03 45.11
C LYS A 379 0.27 44.18 45.15
N LYS A 380 -0.17 45.35 45.62
CA LYS A 380 0.46 46.66 45.39
C LYS A 380 1.26 47.21 46.58
N SER A 381 2.38 47.87 46.25
CA SER A 381 3.01 49.01 46.97
C SER A 381 3.65 48.70 48.36
N LYS A 382 4.55 49.50 48.93
CA LYS A 382 5.15 50.83 48.62
C LYS A 382 6.70 50.75 48.79
N GLY A 383 7.54 51.68 48.33
CA GLY A 383 7.36 52.93 47.57
C GLY A 383 8.50 53.94 47.85
N LYS A 384 8.47 55.14 47.22
CA LYS A 384 9.47 56.25 47.27
C LYS A 384 10.84 55.92 46.63
N ASP A 385 11.65 56.86 46.10
CA ASP A 385 11.52 58.25 45.61
C ASP A 385 12.84 58.58 44.86
N THR A 386 12.96 59.41 43.81
CA THR A 386 12.02 60.14 42.93
C THR A 386 12.32 59.72 41.46
N GLY A 387 12.23 60.49 40.34
CA GLY A 387 11.79 61.86 40.05
C GLY A 387 12.00 62.23 38.56
N SER A 388 11.16 63.12 38.01
CA SER A 388 11.11 63.57 36.59
C SER A 388 10.69 62.49 35.56
N GLY A 389 9.78 62.75 34.60
CA GLY A 389 8.99 63.95 34.30
C GLY A 389 7.96 63.73 33.16
N MET A 390 7.12 64.74 32.88
CA MET A 390 6.15 64.82 31.75
C MET A 390 4.96 63.82 31.69
N ALA A 391 4.08 63.94 32.68
CA ALA A 391 2.64 64.23 32.55
C ALA A 391 1.77 63.65 31.39
N LYS A 392 0.71 62.93 31.79
CA LYS A 392 -0.65 62.98 31.18
C LYS A 392 -1.70 62.57 32.24
N ASN A 393 -2.59 63.49 32.62
CA ASN A 393 -3.80 63.22 33.44
C ASN A 393 -4.94 62.71 32.51
N GLU A 394 -5.86 61.82 32.91
CA GLU A 394 -6.90 61.91 33.96
C GLU A 394 -7.95 63.03 33.69
N GLN A 395 -9.25 62.86 33.94
CA GLN A 395 -9.98 61.83 34.72
C GLN A 395 -11.45 61.62 34.28
N VAL A 396 -12.18 60.73 34.95
CA VAL A 396 -13.59 60.36 34.67
C VAL A 396 -14.60 61.07 35.59
N LYS A 397 -15.75 61.52 35.04
CA LYS A 397 -17.03 61.74 35.76
C LYS A 397 -18.18 61.16 34.92
N LYS A 398 -19.11 60.33 35.41
CA LYS A 398 -20.11 60.41 36.51
C LYS A 398 -21.39 61.22 36.20
N LYS A 399 -22.45 60.46 35.88
CA LYS A 399 -23.89 60.63 36.19
C LYS A 399 -24.68 61.90 35.74
N ALA A 400 -25.85 61.57 35.15
CA ALA A 400 -27.19 62.15 35.35
C ALA A 400 -27.62 63.42 34.57
N ASP A 401 -28.39 63.18 33.51
CA ASP A 401 -29.73 63.73 33.20
C ASP A 401 -30.38 62.73 32.18
N ARG A 402 -31.67 62.38 32.10
CA ARG A 402 -32.98 62.97 32.47
C ARG A 402 -33.45 64.08 31.51
N SER A 403 -34.66 64.07 30.90
CA SER A 403 -35.65 63.04 30.53
C SER A 403 -36.68 63.69 29.59
N GLN A 404 -37.21 62.94 28.62
CA GLN A 404 -38.51 63.15 27.93
C GLN A 404 -38.77 61.84 27.14
N GLU A 405 -39.87 61.08 27.21
CA GLU A 405 -41.31 61.35 27.45
C GLU A 405 -41.98 62.23 26.39
N SER A 406 -43.15 61.89 25.82
CA SER A 406 -43.97 60.65 25.84
C SER A 406 -45.11 60.74 24.77
N LEU A 407 -46.10 59.82 24.79
CA LEU A 407 -47.40 59.84 24.03
C LEU A 407 -47.31 59.53 22.52
N GLU A 408 -48.32 59.00 21.79
CA GLU A 408 -49.49 58.09 22.00
C GLU A 408 -49.80 57.44 20.59
N ALA A 409 -50.80 56.60 20.24
CA ALA A 409 -52.03 56.06 20.85
C ALA A 409 -52.47 54.71 20.20
N LYS A 410 -53.36 53.99 20.92
CA LYS A 410 -54.56 53.19 20.52
C LYS A 410 -54.67 52.34 19.22
N GLN A 411 -55.33 51.19 19.39
CA GLN A 411 -56.00 50.31 18.39
C GLN A 411 -57.45 50.82 18.09
N PRO A 412 -58.41 50.12 17.39
CA PRO A 412 -58.42 48.78 16.76
C PRO A 412 -59.18 48.59 15.40
N GLU A 413 -59.28 47.32 14.96
CA GLU A 413 -60.44 46.61 14.33
C GLU A 413 -60.88 46.69 12.85
N SER A 414 -60.83 45.51 12.19
CA SER A 414 -61.80 44.97 11.17
C SER A 414 -61.83 45.64 9.76
N SER A 415 -62.43 45.07 8.69
CA SER A 415 -63.06 43.75 8.43
C SER A 415 -63.06 43.40 6.91
N GLU A 416 -63.15 42.09 6.60
CA GLU A 416 -63.68 41.38 5.39
C GLU A 416 -63.59 41.89 3.93
N GLY A 417 -63.45 40.94 2.99
CA GLY A 417 -63.83 41.04 1.56
C GLY A 417 -62.74 41.50 0.56
N GLY A 418 -62.51 40.89 -0.62
CA GLY A 418 -62.94 39.57 -1.10
C GLY A 418 -63.73 39.54 -2.42
N PHE A 419 -63.09 39.75 -3.58
CA PHE A 419 -63.52 39.18 -4.89
C PHE A 419 -62.36 39.14 -5.91
N ALA A 420 -62.59 38.63 -7.12
CA ALA A 420 -61.55 38.18 -8.06
C ALA A 420 -61.69 38.68 -9.52
N ASP A 421 -60.66 38.34 -10.32
CA ASP A 421 -60.72 37.90 -11.73
C ASP A 421 -60.36 38.90 -12.89
N SER A 422 -60.08 38.30 -14.07
CA SER A 422 -59.90 38.85 -15.43
C SER A 422 -58.50 39.34 -15.90
N ASP A 423 -57.72 38.38 -16.42
CA ASP A 423 -57.28 38.29 -17.84
C ASP A 423 -56.83 39.55 -18.63
N LYS A 424 -55.54 39.59 -19.07
CA LYS A 424 -55.18 39.64 -20.52
C LYS A 424 -53.69 39.54 -20.90
N SER A 425 -53.40 38.49 -21.68
CA SER A 425 -52.88 38.54 -23.06
C SER A 425 -51.68 39.45 -23.48
N THR A 426 -50.62 38.78 -23.97
CA THR A 426 -49.68 39.19 -25.05
C THR A 426 -48.72 40.38 -24.91
N LYS A 427 -47.42 40.11 -25.13
CA LYS A 427 -46.77 40.39 -26.43
C LYS A 427 -45.48 39.58 -26.69
N LYS A 428 -45.17 39.39 -27.98
CA LYS A 428 -43.97 38.76 -28.54
C LYS A 428 -42.92 39.80 -28.95
N ARG A 429 -41.71 39.29 -29.23
CA ARG A 429 -40.53 39.90 -29.88
C ARG A 429 -39.49 40.47 -28.91
N LYS A 430 -38.19 40.40 -29.24
CA LYS A 430 -37.60 39.97 -30.52
C LYS A 430 -36.50 38.93 -30.33
#